data_AF-A0A1F5JW62-F1
#
_entry.id   AF-A0A1F5JW62-F1
#
_cell.length_a   1.000
_cell.length_b   1.000
_cell.length_c   1.000
_cell.angle_alpha   90.00
_cell.angle_beta   90.00
_cell.angle_gamma   90.00
#
_symmetry.space_group_name_H-M   'P 1'
#
loop_
_entity.id
_entity.type
_entity.pdbx_description
1 polymer ?
#
loop_
_entity_poly.entity_id
_entity_poly.type
_entity_poly.pdbx_seq_one_letter_code
_entity_poly.pdbx_strand_id
1 'polypeptide(L)'
;MKTLIGILIVLSFFQSSVMPLDLVLIVLICRSYIRIDRFNLYLAFAFGLLDSHLNLNTLGIRSIIYLSIVQTTQIISKSRLTGNPFLIIPLSFILLVIKELLMGETPLPKVFNTVLPEALLSLPIFYIVRLWEERFIARKDIKLRV
;
A
#
# COMPACT_ATOMS: atom_id res chain seq x y z
N MET A 1 -9.25 -3.93 12.24
CA MET A 1 -7.82 -3.59 12.52
C MET A 1 -6.97 -4.82 12.82
N LYS A 2 -7.26 -5.61 13.86
CA LYS A 2 -6.46 -6.83 14.20
C LYS A 2 -6.37 -7.83 13.04
N THR A 3 -7.47 -8.03 12.32
CA THR A 3 -7.55 -8.91 11.14
C THR A 3 -6.67 -8.43 9.98
N LEU A 4 -6.62 -7.11 9.72
CA LEU A 4 -5.77 -6.55 8.65
C LEU A 4 -4.29 -6.70 8.96
N ILE A 5 -3.87 -6.52 10.22
CA ILE A 5 -2.49 -6.77 10.63
C ILE A 5 -2.12 -8.23 10.37
N GLY A 6 -3.00 -9.17 10.72
CA GLY A 6 -2.79 -10.59 10.42
C GLY A 6 -2.64 -10.88 8.92
N ILE A 7 -3.49 -10.27 8.08
CA ILE A 7 -3.40 -10.41 6.62
C ILE A 7 -2.08 -9.83 6.09
N LEU A 8 -1.67 -8.66 6.57
CA LEU A 8 -0.40 -8.04 6.17
C LEU A 8 0.81 -8.88 6.58
N ILE A 9 0.77 -9.55 7.74
CA ILE A 9 1.81 -10.50 8.16
C ILE A 9 1.88 -11.66 7.16
N VAL A 10 0.76 -12.30 6.85
CA VAL A 10 0.72 -13.39 5.86
C VAL A 10 1.24 -12.93 4.50
N LEU A 11 0.84 -11.73 4.05
CA LEU A 11 1.34 -11.14 2.81
C LEU A 11 2.85 -10.86 2.85
N SER A 12 3.39 -10.42 3.98
CA SER A 12 4.83 -10.17 4.12
C SER A 12 5.66 -11.45 3.96
N PHE A 13 5.17 -12.58 4.49
CA PHE A 13 5.80 -13.87 4.27
C PHE A 13 5.63 -14.32 2.80
N PHE A 14 4.42 -14.17 2.25
CA PHE A 14 4.14 -14.56 0.87
C PHE A 14 5.01 -13.79 -0.15
N GLN A 15 5.20 -12.48 0.03
CA GLN A 15 6.06 -11.68 -0.86
C GLN A 15 7.54 -12.04 -0.74
N SER A 16 8.02 -12.37 0.47
CA SER A 16 9.42 -12.79 0.67
C SER A 16 9.72 -14.17 0.08
N SER A 17 8.74 -15.08 0.05
CA SER A 17 8.97 -16.51 -0.22
C SER A 17 8.47 -17.00 -1.58
N VAL A 18 7.36 -16.45 -2.09
CA VAL A 18 6.65 -17.03 -3.25
C VAL A 18 6.67 -16.10 -4.46
N MET A 19 6.42 -14.81 -4.26
CA MET A 19 6.24 -13.88 -5.36
C MET A 19 6.91 -12.54 -5.03
N PRO A 20 7.94 -12.12 -5.79
CA PRO A 20 8.69 -10.90 -5.51
C PRO A 20 7.92 -9.66 -5.98
N LEU A 21 6.72 -9.46 -5.45
CA LEU A 21 5.91 -8.26 -5.62
C LEU A 21 5.68 -7.63 -4.26
N ASP A 22 5.74 -6.30 -4.18
CA ASP A 22 5.53 -5.53 -2.95
C ASP A 22 4.04 -5.44 -2.56
N LEU A 23 3.40 -6.59 -2.35
CA LEU A 23 1.98 -6.72 -2.03
C LEU A 23 1.59 -5.92 -0.78
N VAL A 24 2.45 -5.91 0.24
CA VAL A 24 2.22 -5.15 1.47
C VAL A 24 2.13 -3.65 1.18
N LEU A 25 3.04 -3.11 0.37
CA LEU A 25 3.04 -1.71 0.00
C LEU A 25 1.81 -1.34 -0.84
N ILE A 26 1.43 -2.19 -1.81
CA ILE A 26 0.24 -1.99 -2.64
C ILE A 26 -1.03 -1.91 -1.78
N VAL A 27 -1.19 -2.82 -0.82
CA VAL A 27 -2.33 -2.81 0.11
C VAL A 27 -2.35 -1.54 0.94
N LEU A 28 -1.19 -1.08 1.43
CA LEU A 28 -1.08 0.17 2.20
C LEU A 28 -1.41 1.40 1.36
N ILE A 29 -0.94 1.48 0.12
CA ILE A 29 -1.30 2.54 -0.84
C ILE A 29 -2.82 2.56 -1.03
N CYS A 30 -3.42 1.42 -1.40
CA CYS A 30 -4.86 1.30 -1.63
C CYS A 30 -5.67 1.73 -0.39
N ARG A 31 -5.27 1.25 0.79
CA ARG A 31 -5.94 1.61 2.05
C ARG A 31 -5.81 3.08 2.37
N SER A 32 -4.63 3.66 2.20
CA SER A 32 -4.39 5.08 2.45
C SER A 32 -5.19 5.99 1.51
N TYR A 33 -5.51 5.50 0.31
CA TYR A 33 -6.38 6.17 -0.64
C TYR A 33 -7.87 6.11 -0.23
N ILE A 34 -8.33 4.98 0.31
CA ILE A 34 -9.72 4.79 0.77
C ILE A 34 -9.98 5.53 2.08
N ARG A 35 -9.04 5.45 3.03
CA ARG A 35 -9.20 5.98 4.37
C ARG A 35 -7.93 6.67 4.85
N ILE A 36 -8.05 7.97 5.09
CA ILE A 36 -6.98 8.80 5.65
C ILE A 36 -6.95 8.58 7.17
N ASP A 37 -5.98 7.80 7.64
CA ASP A 37 -5.74 7.52 9.05
C ASP A 37 -4.24 7.54 9.37
N ARG A 38 -3.86 8.11 10.52
CA ARG A 38 -2.48 8.08 11.03
C ARG A 38 -2.02 6.63 11.27
N PHE A 39 -2.94 5.72 11.53
CA PHE A 39 -2.64 4.30 11.68
C PHE A 39 -1.94 3.68 10.46
N ASN A 40 -2.22 4.18 9.25
CA ASN A 40 -1.56 3.68 8.03
C ASN A 40 -0.06 4.03 8.01
N LEU A 41 0.35 5.14 8.63
CA LEU A 41 1.77 5.51 8.72
C LEU A 41 2.52 4.59 9.68
N TYR A 42 1.91 4.25 10.83
CA TYR A 42 2.49 3.28 11.77
C TYR A 42 2.63 1.89 11.14
N LEU A 43 1.64 1.45 10.36
CA LEU A 43 1.72 0.19 9.63
C LEU A 43 2.82 0.24 8.56
N ALA A 44 2.92 1.32 7.80
CA ALA A 44 3.97 1.48 6.79
C ALA A 44 5.38 1.35 7.40
N PHE A 45 5.59 1.99 8.56
CA PHE A 45 6.84 1.89 9.29
C PHE A 45 7.11 0.46 9.79
N ALA A 46 6.15 -0.14 10.48
CA ALA A 46 6.30 -1.47 11.07
C ALA A 46 6.50 -2.56 10.01
N PHE A 47 5.73 -2.52 8.92
CA PHE A 47 5.86 -3.50 7.84
C PHE A 47 7.08 -3.25 6.96
N GLY A 48 7.55 -2.02 6.79
CA GLY A 48 8.84 -1.77 6.14
C GLY A 48 10.02 -2.31 6.96
N LEU A 49 9.95 -2.27 8.30
CA LEU A 49 10.91 -2.95 9.17
C LEU A 49 10.81 -4.48 9.06
N LEU A 50 9.60 -5.03 9.06
CA LEU A 50 9.38 -6.46 8.90
C LEU A 50 9.92 -6.96 7.54
N ASP A 51 9.63 -6.23 6.47
CA ASP A 51 10.05 -6.58 5.12
C ASP A 51 11.59 -6.50 4.96
N SER A 52 12.22 -5.45 5.51
CA SER A 52 13.70 -5.39 5.54
C SER A 52 14.31 -6.54 6.32
N HIS A 53 13.68 -6.96 7.42
CA HIS A 53 14.15 -8.10 8.21
C HIS A 53 14.00 -9.43 7.44
N LEU A 54 12.87 -9.65 6.78
CA LEU A 54 12.61 -10.89 6.02
C LEU A 54 13.51 -11.01 4.78
N ASN A 55 13.80 -9.90 4.10
CA ASN A 55 14.64 -9.89 2.90
C ASN A 55 16.13 -9.64 3.18
N LEU A 56 16.55 -9.66 4.46
CA LEU A 56 17.94 -9.45 4.89
C LEU A 56 18.57 -8.12 4.39
N ASN A 57 17.74 -7.09 4.26
CA ASN A 57 18.17 -5.77 3.82
C ASN A 57 18.50 -4.85 5.00
N THR A 58 19.15 -3.72 4.71
CA THR A 58 19.46 -2.72 5.73
C THR A 58 18.19 -2.21 6.41
N LEU A 59 18.12 -2.45 7.72
CA LEU A 59 17.02 -1.99 8.57
C LEU A 59 16.92 -0.46 8.49
N GLY A 60 15.70 0.05 8.37
CA GLY A 60 15.43 1.49 8.40
C GLY A 60 15.17 2.12 7.03
N ILE A 61 15.97 1.82 5.99
CA ILE A 61 15.82 2.46 4.67
C ILE A 61 14.46 2.09 4.05
N ARG A 62 14.11 0.80 4.04
CA ARG A 62 12.81 0.34 3.52
C ARG A 62 11.63 0.94 4.29
N SER A 63 11.71 1.05 5.61
CA SER A 63 10.66 1.68 6.42
C SER A 63 10.48 3.17 6.13
N ILE A 64 11.55 3.91 5.86
CA ILE A 64 11.47 5.33 5.49
C ILE A 64 10.81 5.47 4.11
N ILE A 65 11.18 4.62 3.14
CA ILE A 65 10.60 4.61 1.80
C ILE A 65 9.10 4.30 1.88
N TYR A 66 8.71 3.24 2.60
CA TYR A 66 7.30 2.87 2.81
C TYR A 66 6.51 4.01 3.45
N LEU A 67 7.06 4.64 4.48
CA LEU A 67 6.41 5.76 5.16
C LEU A 67 6.22 6.95 4.23
N SER A 68 7.26 7.33 3.47
CA SER A 68 7.21 8.41 2.49
C SER A 68 6.12 8.17 1.43
N ILE A 69 6.05 6.96 0.88
CA ILE A 69 5.06 6.57 -0.14
C ILE A 69 3.63 6.61 0.41
N VAL A 70 3.42 6.09 1.62
CA VAL A 70 2.08 6.14 2.23
C VAL A 70 1.70 7.57 2.58
N GLN A 71 2.65 8.39 3.05
CA GLN A 71 2.41 9.80 3.33
C GLN A 71 2.05 10.60 2.08
N THR A 72 2.78 10.41 0.97
CA THR A 72 2.44 11.06 -0.32
C THR A 72 1.08 10.62 -0.82
N THR A 73 0.76 9.32 -0.71
CA THR A 73 -0.57 8.81 -1.05
C THR A 73 -1.67 9.47 -0.22
N GLN A 74 -1.48 9.63 1.09
CA GLN A 74 -2.43 10.34 1.95
C GLN A 74 -2.62 11.80 1.55
N ILE A 75 -1.54 12.50 1.17
CA ILE A 75 -1.63 13.89 0.70
C ILE A 75 -2.43 13.97 -0.60
N ILE A 76 -2.15 13.07 -1.56
CA ILE A 76 -2.85 13.05 -2.85
C ILE A 76 -4.32 12.66 -2.68
N SER A 77 -4.63 11.74 -1.76
CA SER A 77 -6.01 11.32 -1.46
C SER A 77 -6.89 12.43 -0.86
N LYS A 78 -6.31 13.53 -0.38
CA LYS A 78 -7.06 14.73 0.03
C LYS A 78 -7.47 15.62 -1.16
N SER A 79 -6.90 15.40 -2.34
CA SER A 79 -7.26 16.13 -3.54
C SER A 79 -8.58 15.65 -4.13
N ARG A 80 -9.16 16.40 -5.08
CA ARG A 80 -10.39 16.00 -5.78
C ARG A 80 -10.23 14.75 -6.67
N LEU A 81 -9.00 14.26 -6.85
CA LEU A 81 -8.69 13.10 -7.69
C LEU A 81 -9.17 11.77 -7.08
N THR A 82 -9.52 11.74 -5.79
CA THR A 82 -9.90 10.52 -5.05
C THR A 82 -11.24 9.92 -5.47
N GLY A 83 -12.02 10.64 -6.28
CA GLY A 83 -13.33 10.20 -6.76
C GLY A 83 -13.27 9.13 -7.86
N ASN A 84 -12.15 8.99 -8.57
CA ASN A 84 -12.04 8.05 -9.68
C ASN A 84 -11.20 6.81 -9.29
N PRO A 85 -11.80 5.61 -9.16
CA PRO A 85 -11.09 4.40 -8.75
C PRO A 85 -10.03 3.96 -9.77
N PHE A 86 -10.14 4.35 -11.04
CA PHE A 86 -9.15 4.00 -12.06
C PHE A 86 -7.82 4.77 -11.89
N LEU A 87 -7.82 5.87 -11.13
CA LEU A 87 -6.59 6.62 -10.86
C LEU A 87 -5.63 5.89 -9.91
N ILE A 88 -6.07 4.79 -9.27
CA ILE A 88 -5.19 3.98 -8.42
C ILE A 88 -4.06 3.33 -9.23
N ILE A 89 -4.32 2.95 -10.49
CA ILE A 89 -3.32 2.33 -11.36
C ILE A 89 -2.18 3.30 -11.68
N PRO A 90 -2.41 4.47 -12.32
CA PRO A 90 -1.32 5.38 -12.64
C PRO A 90 -0.63 5.92 -11.38
N LEU A 91 -1.36 6.09 -10.27
CA LEU A 91 -0.78 6.57 -9.02
C LEU A 91 0.13 5.52 -8.36
N SER A 92 -0.33 4.27 -8.25
CA SER A 92 0.51 3.18 -7.74
C SER A 92 1.72 2.95 -8.63
N PHE A 93 1.55 3.00 -9.96
CA PHE A 93 2.65 2.91 -10.91
C PHE A 93 3.73 3.95 -10.61
N ILE A 94 3.38 5.23 -10.52
CA ILE A 94 4.34 6.31 -10.25
C ILE A 94 5.04 6.10 -8.90
N LEU A 95 4.29 5.76 -7.85
CA LEU A 95 4.85 5.57 -6.50
C LEU A 95 5.79 4.38 -6.43
N LEU A 96 5.48 3.28 -7.14
CA LEU A 96 6.31 2.08 -7.18
C LEU A 96 7.56 2.30 -8.06
N VAL A 97 7.47 3.05 -9.16
CA VAL A 97 8.67 3.50 -9.89
C VAL A 97 9.59 4.33 -8.99
N ILE A 98 9.03 5.26 -8.21
CA ILE A 98 9.81 6.06 -7.26
C ILE A 98 10.47 5.17 -6.20
N LYS A 99 9.75 4.16 -5.70
CA LYS A 99 10.30 3.17 -4.76
C LYS A 99 11.53 2.45 -5.34
N GLU A 100 11.42 1.91 -6.55
CA GLU A 100 12.50 1.19 -7.22
C GLU A 100 13.73 2.09 -7.46
N LEU A 101 13.50 3.33 -7.88
CA LEU A 101 14.57 4.32 -8.06
C LEU A 101 15.29 4.68 -6.75
N LEU A 102 14.55 4.81 -5.65
CA LEU A 102 15.12 5.12 -4.34
C LEU A 102 15.90 3.94 -3.75
N MET A 103 15.46 2.70 -4.00
CA MET A 103 16.18 1.52 -3.52
C MET A 103 17.42 1.21 -4.37
N GLY A 104 17.44 1.63 -5.64
CA GLY A 104 18.57 1.37 -6.55
C GLY A 104 18.77 -0.12 -6.86
N GLU A 105 17.78 -0.96 -6.56
CA GLU A 105 17.84 -2.43 -6.68
C GLU A 105 17.67 -2.89 -8.13
N THR A 106 17.00 -2.10 -8.97
CA THR A 106 16.66 -2.49 -10.34
C THR A 106 17.13 -1.46 -11.38
N PRO A 107 17.75 -1.89 -12.50
CA PRO A 107 18.12 -0.99 -13.58
C PRO A 107 16.87 -0.49 -14.31
N LEU A 108 16.84 0.81 -14.66
CA LEU A 108 15.75 1.51 -15.36
C LEU A 108 14.96 0.69 -16.41
N PRO A 109 15.59 -0.03 -17.36
CA PRO A 109 14.83 -0.81 -18.35
C PRO A 109 14.06 -2.00 -17.75
N LYS A 110 14.46 -2.53 -16.60
CA LYS A 110 13.77 -3.64 -15.91
C LYS A 110 12.71 -3.15 -14.91
N VAL A 111 12.81 -1.90 -14.43
CA VAL A 111 11.82 -1.28 -13.52
C VAL A 111 10.40 -1.38 -14.09
N PHE A 112 10.23 -1.10 -15.38
CA PHE A 112 8.91 -1.15 -16.01
C PHE A 112 8.30 -2.55 -15.97
N ASN A 113 9.10 -3.60 -16.18
CA ASN A 113 8.61 -4.98 -16.17
C ASN A 113 8.24 -5.47 -14.78
N THR A 114 8.90 -4.96 -13.72
CA THR A 114 8.58 -5.31 -12.34
C THR A 114 7.39 -4.53 -11.81
N VAL A 115 7.31 -3.23 -12.11
CA VAL A 115 6.29 -2.32 -11.57
C VAL A 115 4.95 -2.43 -12.30
N LEU A 116 4.94 -2.65 -13.61
CA LEU A 116 3.70 -2.71 -14.39
C LEU A 116 2.69 -3.77 -13.88
N PRO A 117 3.08 -5.02 -13.56
CA PRO A 117 2.14 -5.98 -12.99
C PRO A 117 1.64 -5.56 -11.60
N GLU A 118 2.49 -4.94 -10.76
CA GLU A 118 2.08 -4.42 -9.45
C GLU A 118 1.03 -3.31 -9.57
N ALA A 119 1.23 -2.40 -10.52
CA ALA A 119 0.30 -1.32 -10.80
C ALA A 119 -1.05 -1.84 -11.31
N LEU A 120 -1.05 -2.88 -12.15
CA LEU A 120 -2.28 -3.52 -12.61
C LEU A 120 -3.00 -4.27 -11.48
N LEU A 121 -2.25 -4.95 -10.61
CA LEU A 121 -2.77 -5.62 -9.42
C LEU A 121 -3.32 -4.65 -8.37
N SER A 122 -2.91 -3.38 -8.38
CA SER A 122 -3.42 -2.38 -7.45
C SER A 122 -4.94 -2.20 -7.56
N LEU A 123 -5.53 -2.33 -8.76
CA LEU A 123 -6.96 -2.14 -8.96
C LEU A 123 -7.84 -3.26 -8.34
N PRO A 124 -7.59 -4.56 -8.58
CA PRO A 124 -8.34 -5.61 -7.89
C PRO A 124 -8.09 -5.57 -6.37
N ILE A 125 -6.86 -5.31 -5.93
CA ILE A 125 -6.54 -5.14 -4.50
C ILE A 125 -7.33 -3.97 -3.90
N PHE A 126 -7.44 -2.85 -4.62
CA PHE A 126 -8.21 -1.70 -4.19
C PHE A 126 -9.68 -2.04 -3.91
N TYR A 127 -10.34 -2.76 -4.81
CA TYR A 127 -11.72 -3.19 -4.60
C TYR A 127 -11.86 -4.17 -3.43
N ILE A 128 -10.92 -5.11 -3.27
CA ILE A 128 -10.91 -6.04 -2.13
C ILE A 128 -10.79 -5.28 -0.81
N VAL A 129 -9.84 -4.35 -0.72
CA VAL A 129 -9.63 -3.51 0.48
C VAL A 129 -10.83 -2.62 0.74
N ARG A 130 -11.45 -2.07 -0.31
CA ARG A 130 -12.66 -1.24 -0.18
C ARG A 130 -13.84 -2.03 0.38
N LEU A 131 -14.13 -3.20 -0.18
CA LEU A 131 -15.19 -4.09 0.32
C LEU A 131 -14.93 -4.52 1.76
N TRP A 132 -13.66 -4.76 2.12
CA TRP A 132 -13.26 -5.09 3.47
C TRP A 132 -13.48 -3.93 4.45
N GLU A 133 -13.03 -2.72 4.11
CA GLU A 133 -13.24 -1.53 4.95
C GLU A 133 -14.75 -1.23 5.09
N GLU A 134 -15.55 -1.41 4.04
CA GLU A 134 -17.02 -1.22 4.09
C GLU A 134 -17.74 -2.23 4.99
N ARG A 135 -17.27 -3.49 5.06
CA ARG A 135 -17.88 -4.54 5.89
C ARG A 135 -17.47 -4.51 7.37
N PHE A 136 -16.20 -4.24 7.65
CA PHE A 136 -15.64 -4.42 8.99
C PHE A 136 -15.58 -3.14 9.83
N ILE A 137 -16.01 -2.01 9.29
CA ILE A 137 -16.12 -0.74 10.03
C ILE A 137 -17.58 -0.38 10.14
N ALA A 138 -18.14 -0.57 11.34
CA ALA A 138 -19.48 -0.11 11.66
C ALA A 138 -19.57 1.40 11.38
N ARG A 139 -20.33 1.81 10.36
CA ARG A 139 -20.76 3.20 10.26
C ARG A 139 -21.60 3.46 11.51
N LYS A 140 -21.32 4.57 12.22
CA LYS A 140 -22.27 5.05 13.23
C LYS A 140 -23.62 5.16 12.53
N ASP A 141 -24.61 4.42 13.02
CA ASP A 141 -25.95 4.40 12.45
C ASP A 141 -26.41 5.82 12.14
N ILE A 142 -26.94 6.00 10.94
CA ILE A 142 -27.58 7.25 10.55
C ILE A 142 -28.75 7.44 11.51
N LYS A 143 -28.57 8.30 12.53
CA LYS A 143 -29.68 8.75 13.35
C LYS A 143 -30.60 9.54 12.43
N LEU A 144 -31.62 8.90 11.90
CA LEU A 144 -32.78 9.58 11.34
C LEU A 144 -33.35 10.43 12.48
N ARG A 145 -33.18 11.75 12.40
CA ARG A 145 -34.01 12.68 13.16
C ARG A 145 -35.42 12.51 12.61
N VAL A 146 -36.24 11.75 13.34
CA VAL A 146 -37.70 11.84 13.26
C VAL A 146 -38.12 12.96 14.19
#